data_AF-A0A8H4QUT9-F1
#
_entry.id   AF-A0A8H4QUT9-F1
#
_cell.length_a   1.000
_cell.length_b   1.000
_cell.length_c   1.000
_cell.angle_alpha   90.00
_cell.angle_beta   90.00
_cell.angle_gamma   90.00
#
_symmetry.space_group_name_H-M   'P 1'
#
loop_
_entity.id
_entity.type
_entity.pdbx_description
1 polymer ?
#
loop_
_entity_poly.entity_id
_entity_poly.type
_entity_poly.pdbx_seq_one_letter_code
_entity_poly.pdbx_strand_id
1 'polypeptide(L)'
;MFSKFAKIILVASAMVANVCASPVGLATRSSHGHDISFNHWGGISSLDGFDNFYGVENFGGYVSSQVLVKQEKELVCHRQSIEIVQQRLLVLQEMAKRIITEQVCEVETQTIAFEQFHFSLGLFRGDLLHRSGRHVGYDSGIVSHFHDFFEADGSLSTRDFGFSGHDLGKQTIVVGGSNWDDRFSPVTVYYAQNLARTAIFHDGSFSVLG
;
A
#
# COMPACT_ATOMS: atom_id res chain seq x y z
N MET A 1 54.54 -32.48 -2.42
CA MET A 1 54.55 -33.94 -2.68
C MET A 1 53.77 -34.62 -1.57
N PHE A 2 52.69 -35.37 -1.93
CA PHE A 2 51.95 -36.36 -1.12
C PHE A 2 51.29 -35.86 0.20
N SER A 3 50.11 -36.29 0.64
CA SER A 3 49.11 -37.26 0.19
C SER A 3 47.81 -36.98 0.97
N LYS A 4 46.71 -37.44 0.40
CA LYS A 4 45.32 -37.42 0.90
C LYS A 4 45.09 -38.36 2.10
N PHE A 5 43.87 -38.23 2.66
CA PHE A 5 42.96 -39.19 3.35
C PHE A 5 42.57 -38.72 4.76
N ALA A 6 41.35 -38.81 5.28
CA ALA A 6 39.97 -38.87 4.79
C ALA A 6 39.04 -38.83 6.03
N LYS A 7 37.91 -38.10 5.94
CA LYS A 7 36.56 -38.33 6.53
C LYS A 7 36.36 -38.70 8.02
N ILE A 8 35.47 -37.96 8.69
CA ILE A 8 34.26 -38.35 9.48
C ILE A 8 33.50 -37.02 9.77
N ILE A 9 32.40 -36.66 9.08
CA ILE A 9 30.97 -37.01 9.29
C ILE A 9 30.31 -36.40 10.55
N LEU A 10 29.46 -35.38 10.27
CA LEU A 10 28.15 -34.98 10.84
C LEU A 10 27.93 -34.97 12.37
N VAL A 11 27.48 -33.80 12.89
CA VAL A 11 26.13 -33.66 13.48
C VAL A 11 25.60 -32.25 13.19
N ALA A 12 24.44 -32.20 12.53
CA ALA A 12 23.63 -31.01 12.33
C ALA A 12 22.80 -30.71 13.58
N SER A 13 22.59 -29.43 13.91
CA SER A 13 21.54 -29.01 14.84
C SER A 13 20.90 -27.74 14.28
N ALA A 14 19.98 -27.95 13.34
CA ALA A 14 19.02 -26.93 12.94
C ALA A 14 17.96 -26.85 14.05
N MET A 15 18.01 -25.79 14.87
CA MET A 15 16.86 -25.44 15.71
C MET A 15 15.82 -24.79 14.81
N VAL A 16 14.94 -25.61 14.23
CA VAL A 16 13.69 -25.12 13.64
C VAL A 16 12.73 -24.90 14.79
N ALA A 17 12.62 -23.65 15.24
CA ALA A 17 11.50 -23.25 16.09
C ALA A 17 10.23 -23.30 15.22
N ASN A 18 9.44 -24.36 15.38
CA ASN A 18 8.10 -24.43 14.83
C ASN A 18 7.23 -23.37 15.52
N VAL A 19 7.08 -22.21 14.90
CA VAL A 19 6.01 -21.28 15.23
C VAL A 19 4.74 -21.84 14.59
N CYS A 20 3.93 -22.54 15.37
CA CYS A 20 2.57 -22.91 14.95
C CYS A 20 1.70 -21.64 14.99
N ALA A 21 1.70 -20.86 13.91
CA ALA A 21 0.64 -19.90 13.67
C ALA A 21 -0.50 -20.64 12.97
N SER A 22 -1.60 -20.89 13.68
CA SER A 22 -2.84 -21.35 13.05
C SER A 22 -3.50 -20.14 12.35
N PRO A 23 -3.69 -20.15 11.02
CA PRO A 23 -4.53 -19.16 10.39
C PRO A 23 -5.97 -19.39 10.87
N VAL A 24 -6.58 -18.38 11.49
CA VAL A 24 -8.03 -18.37 11.69
C VAL A 24 -8.63 -18.15 10.32
N GLY A 25 -9.15 -19.23 9.72
CA GLY A 25 -9.86 -19.16 8.46
C GLY A 25 -11.10 -18.29 8.61
N LEU A 26 -11.04 -17.06 8.09
CA LEU A 26 -12.26 -16.34 7.74
C LEU A 26 -12.91 -17.11 6.60
N ALA A 27 -14.16 -17.55 6.80
CA ALA A 27 -14.97 -18.13 5.76
C ALA A 27 -15.10 -17.11 4.61
N THR A 28 -14.39 -17.34 3.52
CA THR A 28 -14.60 -16.65 2.26
C THR A 28 -15.96 -17.10 1.72
N ARG A 29 -16.94 -16.21 1.77
CA ARG A 29 -18.14 -16.33 0.94
C ARG A 29 -17.68 -16.34 -0.51
N SER A 30 -17.71 -17.50 -1.16
CA SER A 30 -17.59 -17.62 -2.61
C SER A 30 -18.81 -16.96 -3.26
N SER A 31 -18.67 -15.67 -3.56
CA SER A 31 -19.54 -14.97 -4.49
C SER A 31 -19.23 -15.51 -5.88
N HIS A 32 -20.13 -16.28 -6.50
CA HIS A 32 -20.11 -16.51 -7.95
C HIS A 32 -20.45 -15.19 -8.67
N GLY A 33 -19.51 -14.25 -8.67
CA GLY A 33 -19.46 -13.10 -9.56
C GLY A 33 -18.34 -13.34 -10.57
N HIS A 34 -18.47 -12.87 -11.80
CA HIS A 34 -17.35 -12.89 -12.73
C HIS A 34 -16.21 -12.06 -12.13
N ASP A 35 -15.09 -12.69 -11.82
CA ASP A 35 -13.86 -12.01 -11.41
C ASP A 35 -13.54 -10.89 -12.42
N ILE A 36 -13.57 -9.64 -11.99
CA ILE A 36 -13.22 -8.51 -12.86
C ILE A 36 -11.69 -8.47 -12.96
N SER A 37 -11.19 -8.78 -14.15
CA SER A 37 -9.78 -8.75 -14.52
C SER A 37 -9.53 -7.60 -15.48
N PHE A 38 -8.45 -6.84 -15.24
CA PHE A 38 -8.01 -5.80 -16.15
C PHE A 38 -6.85 -6.23 -17.05
N ASN A 39 -6.32 -7.45 -16.83
CA ASN A 39 -5.32 -8.03 -17.71
C ASN A 39 -5.82 -8.10 -19.17
N HIS A 40 -5.11 -7.42 -20.07
CA HIS A 40 -5.47 -7.30 -21.50
C HIS A 40 -6.90 -6.75 -21.73
N TRP A 41 -7.40 -5.91 -20.83
CA TRP A 41 -8.77 -5.38 -20.94
C TRP A 41 -8.96 -4.56 -22.21
N GLY A 42 -10.07 -4.80 -22.91
CA GLY A 42 -10.39 -4.11 -24.17
C GLY A 42 -9.43 -4.40 -25.33
N GLY A 43 -8.53 -5.38 -25.20
CA GLY A 43 -7.49 -5.65 -26.20
C GLY A 43 -6.30 -4.69 -26.15
N ILE A 44 -6.19 -3.89 -25.08
CA ILE A 44 -5.14 -2.88 -24.90
C ILE A 44 -3.89 -3.56 -24.36
N SER A 45 -2.81 -3.58 -25.13
CA SER A 45 -1.56 -4.26 -24.75
C SER A 45 -0.83 -3.61 -23.57
N SER A 46 -1.03 -2.32 -23.29
CA SER A 46 -0.45 -1.69 -22.09
C SER A 46 -1.06 -2.18 -20.78
N LEU A 47 -2.15 -2.96 -20.84
CA LEU A 47 -2.75 -3.66 -19.71
C LEU A 47 -2.33 -5.13 -19.62
N ASP A 48 -1.38 -5.59 -20.46
CA ASP A 48 -0.83 -6.93 -20.34
C ASP A 48 -0.10 -7.08 -19.00
N GLY A 49 -0.52 -8.07 -18.21
CA GLY A 49 -0.01 -8.32 -16.87
C GLY A 49 -0.51 -7.36 -15.79
N PHE A 50 -1.54 -6.54 -16.05
CA PHE A 50 -2.04 -5.57 -15.07
C PHE A 50 -2.38 -6.21 -13.71
N ASP A 51 -3.05 -7.36 -13.73
CA ASP A 51 -3.45 -8.06 -12.50
C ASP A 51 -2.28 -8.76 -11.79
N ASN A 52 -1.06 -8.77 -12.36
CA ASN A 52 0.12 -9.34 -11.69
C ASN A 52 0.56 -8.54 -10.45
N PHE A 53 0.17 -7.26 -10.37
CA PHE A 53 0.61 -6.40 -9.28
C PHE A 53 -0.11 -6.72 -7.96
N TYR A 54 -1.46 -6.69 -7.94
CA TYR A 54 -2.24 -6.99 -6.74
C TYR A 54 -2.94 -8.35 -6.76
N GLY A 55 -3.05 -8.99 -7.92
CA GLY A 55 -3.87 -10.17 -8.16
C GLY A 55 -5.26 -9.84 -8.71
N VAL A 56 -5.88 -10.85 -9.32
CA VAL A 56 -7.29 -10.82 -9.74
C VAL A 56 -8.19 -10.64 -8.51
N GLU A 57 -9.29 -9.90 -8.66
CA GLU A 57 -10.23 -9.52 -7.58
C GLU A 57 -9.64 -8.65 -6.44
N ASN A 58 -8.39 -8.21 -6.56
CA ASN A 58 -7.75 -7.34 -5.58
C ASN A 58 -7.37 -5.99 -6.17
N PHE A 59 -8.26 -5.42 -7.00
CA PHE A 59 -8.00 -4.19 -7.75
C PHE A 59 -7.38 -3.07 -6.89
N GLY A 60 -7.85 -2.91 -5.66
CA GLY A 60 -7.43 -1.86 -4.74
C GLY A 60 -6.23 -2.18 -3.85
N GLY A 61 -5.65 -3.38 -3.92
CA GLY A 61 -4.54 -3.78 -3.06
C GLY A 61 -4.92 -3.96 -1.59
N TYR A 62 -6.09 -4.54 -1.31
CA TYR A 62 -6.47 -4.88 0.05
C TYR A 62 -5.49 -5.89 0.65
N VAL A 63 -5.01 -5.57 1.84
CA VAL A 63 -4.14 -6.45 2.63
C VAL A 63 -4.89 -6.91 3.87
N SER A 64 -4.89 -8.22 4.11
CA SER A 64 -5.55 -8.86 5.25
C SER A 64 -4.68 -8.93 6.52
N SER A 65 -3.36 -8.81 6.39
CA SER A 65 -2.42 -8.90 7.52
C SER A 65 -1.17 -8.06 7.29
N GLN A 66 -0.59 -7.53 8.38
CA GLN A 66 0.66 -6.77 8.35
C GLN A 66 1.73 -7.50 9.15
N VAL A 67 2.97 -7.42 8.69
CA VAL A 67 4.15 -7.86 9.44
C VAL A 67 4.81 -6.62 10.03
N LEU A 68 4.83 -6.54 11.36
CA LEU A 68 5.39 -5.40 12.07
C LEU A 68 6.92 -5.51 12.18
N VAL A 69 7.61 -4.49 11.70
CA VAL A 69 9.07 -4.38 11.85
C VAL A 69 9.41 -3.85 13.23
N LYS A 70 10.25 -4.58 13.96
CA LYS A 70 10.77 -4.11 15.25
C LYS A 70 11.81 -3.02 15.01
N GLN A 71 11.53 -1.83 15.52
CA GLN A 71 12.43 -0.69 15.41
C GLN A 71 13.40 -0.67 16.61
N GLU A 72 14.67 -0.34 16.38
CA GLU A 72 15.67 -0.17 17.45
C GLU A 72 15.36 1.03 18.35
N LYS A 73 14.75 2.06 17.77
CA LYS A 73 14.23 3.24 18.47
C LYS A 73 12.76 3.40 18.12
N GLU A 74 11.94 3.72 19.12
CA GLU A 74 10.52 3.98 18.90
C GLU A 74 10.36 5.24 18.03
N LEU A 75 9.74 5.08 16.86
CA LEU A 75 9.34 6.19 16.02
C LEU A 75 8.02 6.74 16.55
N VAL A 76 8.01 8.01 16.95
CA VAL A 76 6.82 8.69 17.46
C VAL A 76 6.46 9.87 16.57
N CYS A 77 5.17 10.18 16.48
CA CYS A 77 4.74 11.34 15.72
C CYS A 77 5.17 12.64 16.41
N HIS A 78 5.46 13.66 15.60
CA HIS A 78 5.78 14.99 16.08
C HIS A 78 4.78 16.00 15.54
N ARG A 79 4.48 17.03 16.33
CA ARG A 79 3.58 18.10 15.90
C ARG A 79 4.25 18.91 14.79
N GLN A 80 3.57 19.00 13.65
CA GLN A 80 3.98 19.82 12.50
C GLN A 80 2.83 20.77 12.14
N SER A 81 3.15 21.91 11.50
CA SER A 81 2.11 22.72 10.86
C SER A 81 1.35 21.88 9.83
N ILE A 82 0.01 21.96 9.86
CA ILE A 82 -0.84 21.22 8.92
C ILE A 82 -0.57 21.62 7.47
N GLU A 83 -0.24 22.89 7.21
CA GLU A 83 0.12 23.37 5.87
C GLU A 83 1.35 22.66 5.32
N ILE A 84 2.35 22.38 6.17
CA ILE A 84 3.56 21.66 5.76
C ILE A 84 3.23 20.21 5.42
N VAL A 85 2.30 19.57 6.13
CA VAL A 85 1.80 18.23 5.79
C VAL A 85 1.03 18.27 4.47
N GLN A 86 0.14 19.25 4.29
CA GLN A 86 -0.66 19.43 3.07
C GLN A 86 0.21 19.68 1.85
N GLN A 87 1.26 20.49 1.94
CA GLN A 87 2.22 20.70 0.85
C GLN A 87 2.87 19.39 0.39
N ARG A 88 3.31 18.55 1.34
CA ARG A 88 3.93 17.25 1.02
C ARG A 88 2.93 16.30 0.36
N LEU A 89 1.70 16.25 0.86
CA LEU A 89 0.63 15.44 0.26
C LEU A 89 0.26 15.93 -1.15
N LEU A 90 0.24 17.25 -1.37
CA LEU A 90 -0.01 17.84 -2.68
C LEU A 90 1.09 17.47 -3.69
N VAL A 91 2.36 17.45 -3.26
CA VAL A 91 3.46 16.97 -4.10
C VAL A 91 3.25 15.50 -4.51
N LEU A 92 2.85 14.63 -3.58
CA LEU A 92 2.56 13.23 -3.89
C LEU A 92 1.37 13.09 -4.87
N GLN A 93 0.35 13.94 -4.73
CA GLN A 93 -0.78 13.99 -5.65
C GLN A 93 -0.35 14.37 -7.07
N GLU A 94 0.45 15.43 -7.23
CA GLU A 94 0.96 15.81 -8.56
C GLU A 94 1.98 14.79 -9.09
N MET A 95 2.70 14.09 -8.20
CA MET A 95 3.60 13.01 -8.60
C MET A 95 2.84 11.85 -9.23
N ALA A 96 1.71 11.44 -8.65
CA ALA A 96 0.86 10.39 -9.20
C ALA A 96 0.36 10.78 -10.61
N LYS A 97 -0.07 12.04 -10.79
CA LYS A 97 -0.45 12.56 -12.11
C LYS A 97 0.70 12.48 -13.08
N ARG A 98 1.88 12.98 -12.70
CA ARG A 98 3.10 12.97 -13.53
C ARG A 98 3.45 11.56 -13.99
N ILE A 99 3.49 10.59 -13.07
CA ILE A 99 3.76 9.17 -13.36
C ILE A 99 2.78 8.65 -14.42
N ILE A 100 1.47 8.81 -14.18
CA ILE A 100 0.45 8.28 -15.09
C ILE A 100 0.51 8.97 -16.46
N THR A 101 0.62 10.30 -16.50
CA THR A 101 0.55 11.05 -17.77
C THR A 101 1.83 10.96 -18.60
N GLU A 102 3.00 10.77 -17.97
CA GLU A 102 4.27 10.63 -18.69
C GLU A 102 4.58 9.18 -19.10
N GLN A 103 4.06 8.17 -18.39
CA GLN A 103 4.43 6.77 -18.61
C GLN A 103 3.33 5.90 -19.26
N VAL A 104 2.08 6.38 -19.31
CA VAL A 104 0.97 5.65 -19.92
C VAL A 104 0.36 6.47 -21.05
N CYS A 105 0.27 5.90 -22.25
CA CYS A 105 -0.22 6.61 -23.43
C CYS A 105 -1.74 6.50 -23.60
N GLU A 106 -2.30 5.32 -23.32
CA GLU A 106 -3.72 5.04 -23.54
C GLU A 106 -4.57 5.61 -22.41
N VAL A 107 -5.60 6.37 -22.75
CA VAL A 107 -6.46 7.07 -21.78
C VAL A 107 -7.25 6.09 -20.90
N GLU A 108 -7.60 4.93 -21.44
CA GLU A 108 -8.23 3.84 -20.70
C GLU A 108 -7.28 3.28 -19.65
N THR A 109 -6.02 3.00 -20.01
CA THR A 109 -4.99 2.52 -19.07
C THR A 109 -4.68 3.57 -18.01
N GLN A 110 -4.59 4.85 -18.38
CA GLN A 110 -4.42 5.95 -17.43
C GLN A 110 -5.58 5.99 -16.42
N THR A 111 -6.81 5.84 -16.90
CA THR A 111 -8.02 5.86 -16.06
C THR A 111 -8.03 4.67 -15.10
N ILE A 112 -7.76 3.47 -15.61
CA ILE A 112 -7.71 2.24 -14.79
C ILE A 112 -6.61 2.34 -13.72
N ALA A 113 -5.40 2.76 -14.09
CA ALA A 113 -4.30 2.94 -13.15
C ALA A 113 -4.58 4.03 -12.09
N PHE A 114 -5.19 5.15 -12.50
CA PHE A 114 -5.57 6.21 -11.58
C PHE A 114 -6.64 5.74 -10.59
N GLU A 115 -7.67 5.04 -11.04
CA GLU A 115 -8.73 4.53 -10.17
C GLU A 115 -8.18 3.48 -9.18
N GLN A 116 -7.25 2.62 -9.61
CA GLN A 116 -6.54 1.70 -8.72
C GLN A 116 -5.78 2.47 -7.63
N PHE A 117 -4.98 3.47 -8.01
CA PHE A 117 -4.25 4.31 -7.06
C PHE A 117 -5.20 5.04 -6.09
N HIS A 118 -6.21 5.73 -6.62
CA HIS A 118 -7.17 6.52 -5.85
C HIS A 118 -7.94 5.64 -4.85
N PHE A 119 -8.42 4.47 -5.27
CA PHE A 119 -9.08 3.53 -4.38
C PHE A 119 -8.13 3.01 -3.28
N SER A 120 -6.89 2.67 -3.63
CA SER A 120 -5.91 2.11 -2.68
C SER A 120 -5.61 3.07 -1.52
N LEU A 121 -5.53 4.38 -1.78
CA LEU A 121 -5.40 5.41 -0.73
C LEU A 121 -6.58 5.39 0.25
N GLY A 122 -7.77 5.06 -0.23
CA GLY A 122 -8.99 4.94 0.57
C GLY A 122 -8.94 3.83 1.63
N LEU A 123 -8.05 2.83 1.49
CA LEU A 123 -7.91 1.73 2.44
C LEU A 123 -7.31 2.20 3.78
N PHE A 124 -6.36 3.13 3.74
CA PHE A 124 -5.69 3.67 4.94
C PHE A 124 -6.66 4.38 5.89
N ARG A 125 -7.77 4.89 5.35
CA ARG A 125 -8.87 5.45 6.15
C ARG A 125 -9.43 4.47 7.16
N GLY A 126 -9.52 3.18 6.81
CA GLY A 126 -9.97 2.13 7.74
C GLY A 126 -9.01 1.94 8.91
N ASP A 127 -7.72 2.10 8.64
CA ASP A 127 -6.66 2.00 9.64
C ASP A 127 -6.75 3.21 10.58
N LEU A 128 -6.84 4.44 10.05
CA LEU A 128 -7.00 5.67 10.84
C LEU A 128 -8.23 5.66 11.76
N LEU A 129 -9.29 4.95 11.37
CA LEU A 129 -10.51 4.77 12.16
C LEU A 129 -10.42 3.61 13.16
N HIS A 130 -9.34 2.83 13.12
CA HIS A 130 -9.14 1.59 13.87
C HIS A 130 -10.27 0.56 13.60
N ARG A 131 -10.76 0.49 12.35
CA ARG A 131 -11.86 -0.42 11.93
C ARG A 131 -11.43 -1.52 10.97
N SER A 132 -10.25 -1.42 10.38
CA SER A 132 -9.72 -2.40 9.43
C SER A 132 -9.18 -3.67 10.07
N GLY A 133 -8.91 -3.65 11.38
CA GLY A 133 -8.13 -4.70 12.07
C GLY A 133 -6.62 -4.64 11.79
N ARG A 134 -6.16 -3.66 11.00
CA ARG A 134 -4.74 -3.39 10.75
C ARG A 134 -4.24 -2.25 11.63
N HIS A 135 -2.92 -2.16 11.77
CA HIS A 135 -2.26 -1.04 12.42
C HIS A 135 -2.20 0.18 11.50
N VAL A 136 -2.26 1.37 12.12
CA VAL A 136 -1.95 2.65 11.46
C VAL A 136 -0.45 2.72 11.24
N GLY A 137 -0.02 2.50 10.01
CA GLY A 137 1.39 2.46 9.65
C GLY A 137 1.61 2.54 8.15
N TYR A 138 2.86 2.40 7.74
CA TYR A 138 3.27 2.35 6.33
C TYR A 138 4.30 1.24 6.12
N ASP A 139 4.39 0.72 4.90
CA ASP A 139 5.40 -0.27 4.54
C ASP A 139 6.75 0.42 4.26
N SER A 140 7.75 0.17 5.11
CA SER A 140 9.05 0.81 5.00
C SER A 140 9.86 0.31 3.81
N GLY A 141 9.63 -0.93 3.36
CA GLY A 141 10.28 -1.47 2.17
C GLY A 141 9.85 -0.69 0.94
N ILE A 142 8.53 -0.51 0.76
CA ILE A 142 7.98 0.24 -0.37
C ILE A 142 8.33 1.73 -0.29
N VAL A 143 8.14 2.37 0.87
CA VAL A 143 8.42 3.81 1.03
C VAL A 143 9.91 4.15 0.81
N SER A 144 10.83 3.21 1.04
CA SER A 144 12.26 3.42 0.80
C SER A 144 12.62 3.73 -0.66
N HIS A 145 11.77 3.32 -1.62
CA HIS A 145 11.94 3.61 -3.05
C HIS A 145 11.55 5.02 -3.46
N PHE A 146 11.11 5.87 -2.54
CA PHE A 146 10.71 7.25 -2.87
C PHE A 146 11.82 8.01 -3.63
N HIS A 147 13.08 7.76 -3.30
CA HIS A 147 14.23 8.37 -3.97
C HIS A 147 14.53 7.77 -5.35
N ASP A 148 14.02 6.58 -5.67
CA ASP A 148 14.24 5.88 -6.94
C ASP A 148 13.31 6.36 -8.06
N PHE A 149 12.38 7.27 -7.79
CA PHE A 149 11.40 7.76 -8.77
C PHE A 149 12.05 8.53 -9.93
N PHE A 150 13.26 9.06 -9.73
CA PHE A 150 13.93 9.90 -10.71
C PHE A 150 15.32 9.39 -11.05
N GLU A 151 15.67 9.51 -12.32
CA GLU A 151 17.04 9.38 -12.78
C GLU A 151 17.83 10.66 -12.45
N ALA A 152 19.15 10.61 -12.62
CA ALA A 152 20.04 11.73 -12.30
C ALA A 152 19.75 13.00 -13.11
N ASP A 153 19.05 12.89 -14.25
CA ASP A 153 18.63 14.00 -15.10
C ASP A 153 17.26 14.59 -14.71
N GLY A 154 16.57 14.02 -13.71
CA GLY A 154 15.25 14.45 -13.26
C GLY A 154 14.07 13.89 -14.06
N SER A 155 14.33 13.03 -15.05
CA SER A 155 13.30 12.22 -15.71
C SER A 155 12.78 11.13 -14.77
N LEU A 156 11.55 10.64 -15.03
CA LEU A 156 11.01 9.52 -14.28
C LEU A 156 11.80 8.24 -14.58
N SER A 157 12.14 7.52 -13.52
CA SER A 157 12.74 6.19 -13.61
C SER A 157 11.78 5.21 -14.29
N THR A 158 12.35 4.35 -15.14
CA THR A 158 11.65 3.22 -15.78
C THR A 158 12.09 1.88 -15.19
N ARG A 159 12.88 1.90 -14.11
CA ARG A 159 13.39 0.70 -13.46
C ARG A 159 12.27 0.00 -12.69
N ASP A 160 12.20 -1.31 -12.84
CA ASP A 160 11.44 -2.16 -11.91
C ASP A 160 12.12 -2.13 -10.54
N PHE A 161 11.35 -1.76 -9.50
CA PHE A 161 11.83 -1.69 -8.12
C PHE A 161 11.86 -3.07 -7.42
N GLY A 162 11.43 -4.13 -8.12
CA GLY A 162 11.54 -5.51 -7.65
C GLY A 162 10.49 -5.91 -6.62
N PHE A 163 9.37 -5.19 -6.56
CA PHE A 163 8.23 -5.51 -5.70
C PHE A 163 6.92 -5.49 -6.49
N SER A 164 5.92 -6.18 -5.93
CA SER A 164 4.54 -6.17 -6.38
C SER A 164 3.62 -5.63 -5.28
N GLY A 165 2.36 -5.40 -5.62
CA GLY A 165 1.32 -5.10 -4.65
C GLY A 165 1.14 -6.18 -3.57
N HIS A 166 1.55 -7.42 -3.83
CA HIS A 166 1.57 -8.50 -2.83
C HIS A 166 2.62 -8.30 -1.73
N ASP A 167 3.56 -7.38 -1.91
CA ASP A 167 4.58 -7.06 -0.90
C ASP A 167 4.09 -6.01 0.11
N LEU A 168 2.97 -5.34 -0.18
CA LEU A 168 2.38 -4.33 0.70
C LEU A 168 2.04 -4.92 2.07
N GLY A 169 2.58 -4.31 3.12
CA GLY A 169 2.33 -4.67 4.51
C GLY A 169 3.34 -5.66 5.09
N LYS A 170 4.27 -6.21 4.28
CA LYS A 170 5.31 -7.14 4.75
C LYS A 170 6.39 -6.48 5.60
N GLN A 171 6.52 -5.15 5.54
CA GLN A 171 7.48 -4.39 6.34
C GLN A 171 6.82 -3.17 6.99
N THR A 172 5.76 -3.40 7.77
CA THR A 172 4.98 -2.30 8.35
C THR A 172 5.68 -1.68 9.55
N ILE A 173 5.91 -0.38 9.48
CA ILE A 173 6.30 0.46 10.61
C ILE A 173 5.06 1.11 11.22
N VAL A 174 4.91 0.97 12.53
CA VAL A 174 3.86 1.65 13.32
C VAL A 174 4.50 2.83 14.03
N VAL A 175 3.88 4.00 13.90
CA VAL A 175 4.33 5.24 14.54
C VAL A 175 3.58 5.42 15.86
N GLY A 176 4.32 5.45 16.96
CA GLY A 176 3.79 5.71 18.31
C GLY A 176 3.45 7.19 18.55
N GLY A 177 3.07 7.51 19.78
CA GLY A 177 2.80 8.89 20.20
C GLY A 177 1.47 9.49 19.73
N SER A 178 0.57 8.68 19.16
CA SER A 178 -0.78 9.15 18.79
C SER A 178 -1.59 9.54 20.05
N ASN A 179 -2.54 10.46 19.86
CA ASN A 179 -3.47 10.87 20.91
C ASN A 179 -4.74 10.01 20.96
N TRP A 180 -4.68 8.78 20.44
CA TRP A 180 -5.84 7.89 20.43
C TRP A 180 -6.24 7.48 21.85
N ASP A 181 -7.49 7.76 22.21
CA ASP A 181 -8.19 7.28 23.40
C ASP A 181 -9.35 6.37 22.97
N ASP A 182 -9.30 5.10 23.36
CA ASP A 182 -10.30 4.07 23.01
C ASP A 182 -11.74 4.43 23.42
N ARG A 183 -11.92 5.32 24.41
CA ARG A 183 -13.24 5.74 24.89
C ARG A 183 -13.87 6.82 24.02
N PHE A 184 -13.06 7.73 23.46
CA PHE A 184 -13.56 8.95 22.81
C PHE A 184 -13.19 9.07 21.33
N SER A 185 -12.05 8.51 20.93
CA SER A 185 -11.52 8.62 19.56
C SER A 185 -12.43 7.95 18.52
N PRO A 186 -13.04 6.78 18.77
CA PRO A 186 -13.95 6.17 17.79
C PRO A 186 -15.10 7.10 17.35
N VAL A 187 -15.65 7.90 18.27
CA VAL A 187 -16.74 8.84 17.98
C VAL A 187 -16.20 10.12 17.33
N THR A 188 -15.16 10.72 17.91
CA THR A 188 -14.63 12.01 17.46
C THR A 188 -13.95 11.92 16.10
N VAL A 189 -13.19 10.84 15.82
CA VAL A 189 -12.57 10.61 14.52
C VAL A 189 -13.63 10.29 13.46
N TYR A 190 -14.67 9.53 13.79
CA TYR A 190 -15.79 9.28 12.87
C TYR A 190 -16.55 10.57 12.52
N TYR A 191 -16.77 11.44 13.52
CA TYR A 191 -17.37 12.75 13.30
C TYR A 191 -16.51 13.63 12.38
N ALA A 192 -15.19 13.70 12.64
CA ALA A 192 -14.25 14.43 11.80
C ALA A 192 -14.22 13.90 10.36
N GLN A 193 -14.25 12.58 10.17
CA GLN A 193 -14.34 11.95 8.86
C GLN A 193 -15.61 12.37 8.10
N ASN A 194 -16.77 12.37 8.77
CA ASN A 194 -18.02 12.76 8.14
C ASN A 194 -18.01 14.22 7.72
N LEU A 195 -17.52 15.13 8.57
CA LEU A 195 -17.35 16.54 8.21
C LEU A 195 -16.43 16.70 6.99
N ALA A 196 -15.30 16.00 6.95
CA ALA A 196 -14.39 16.04 5.81
C ALA A 196 -15.07 15.57 4.51
N ARG A 197 -15.87 14.50 4.58
CA ARG A 197 -16.64 14.02 3.42
C ARG A 197 -17.70 15.02 2.98
N THR A 198 -18.43 15.61 3.92
CA THR A 198 -19.42 16.65 3.63
C THR A 198 -18.76 17.86 2.96
N ALA A 199 -17.58 18.28 3.41
CA ALA A 199 -16.84 19.37 2.79
C ALA A 199 -16.49 19.08 1.31
N ILE A 200 -16.09 17.85 0.97
CA ILE A 200 -15.81 17.44 -0.42
C ILE A 200 -17.05 17.64 -1.30
N PHE A 201 -18.24 17.23 -0.85
CA PHE A 201 -19.47 17.39 -1.62
C PHE A 201 -19.92 18.86 -1.73
N HIS A 202 -19.62 19.70 -0.75
CA HIS A 202 -19.92 21.13 -0.82
C HIS A 202 -19.03 21.89 -1.80
N ASP A 203 -17.76 21.52 -1.93
CA ASP A 203 -16.82 22.14 -2.87
C ASP A 203 -17.13 21.73 -4.33
N GLY A 204 -17.72 20.54 -4.51
CA GLY A 204 -18.06 19.95 -5.81
C GLY A 204 -19.43 20.33 -6.40
N SER A 205 -20.10 21.39 -5.95
CA SER A 205 -21.36 21.84 -6.56
C SER A 205 -21.12 22.50 -7.94
N PHE A 206 -20.71 21.69 -8.92
CA PHE A 206 -20.90 21.98 -10.33
C PHE A 206 -22.38 21.76 -10.67
N SER A 207 -23.09 22.84 -10.93
CA SER A 207 -24.42 22.81 -11.55
C SER A 207 -24.31 22.27 -12.98
N VAL A 208 -24.39 20.96 -13.14
CA VAL A 208 -24.64 20.33 -14.45
C VAL A 208 -26.15 20.30 -14.67
N LEU A 209 -26.72 21.46 -14.97
CA LEU A 209 -28.00 21.62 -15.66
C LEU A 209 -27.93 22.89 -16.50
N GLY A 210 -27.71 22.71 -17.79
CA GLY A 210 -27.73 23.73 -18.84
C GLY A 210 -27.67 23.05 -20.19
#